data_AF-A0A7S4E7L4-F1
#
_entry.id   AF-A0A7S4E7L4-F1
#
_cell.length_a   1.000
_cell.length_b   1.000
_cell.length_c   1.000
_cell.angle_alpha   90.00
_cell.angle_beta   90.00
_cell.angle_gamma   90.00
#
_symmetry.space_group_name_H-M   'P 1'
#
loop_
_entity.id
_entity.type
_entity.pdbx_description
1 polymer ?
#
loop_
_entity_poly.entity_id
_entity_poly.type
_entity_poly.pdbx_seq_one_letter_code
_entity_poly.pdbx_strand_id
1 'polypeptide(L)'
;MADSDGHDNELVVVPGGSLAAPYVAQSKKRKRTAIYENEPGLHAFARACFGRLPASLPRIALPAPLDARTAAGEAVAVAVARGGDSRDPLRPVHETYTLDEVVDRVLQGPSARFDVEAVGACALPPGGATLLADVSRWAALLPRTREYTCIVADPPWPSRSAARRGAYDTARDAWRAPLRKLPVGRLAASSGAVVAVWVTNDRKVADWVAKTLFRAWGVRHVGTWYWLKCASDGSPVLPLDEHAERKPWEPLVVG
;
A
#
# COMPACT_ATOMS: atom_id res chain seq x y z
N MET A 1 43.35 0.15 8.21
CA MET A 1 42.93 -1.25 8.15
C MET A 1 42.03 -1.45 9.36
N ALA A 2 40.70 -1.35 9.26
CA ALA A 2 39.84 -1.72 8.11
C ALA A 2 39.99 -3.22 7.77
N ASP A 3 38.92 -3.97 7.51
CA ASP A 3 37.61 -3.47 7.05
C ASP A 3 36.43 -3.58 8.02
N SER A 4 35.38 -2.86 7.67
CA SER A 4 34.01 -3.01 8.15
C SER A 4 33.19 -3.77 7.12
N ASP A 5 32.35 -4.72 7.55
CA ASP A 5 31.20 -5.16 6.76
C ASP A 5 30.00 -5.35 7.71
N GLY A 6 29.00 -4.50 7.56
CA GLY A 6 27.75 -4.55 8.31
C GLY A 6 26.62 -5.05 7.42
N HIS A 7 25.88 -6.07 7.86
CA HIS A 7 24.73 -6.65 7.17
C HIS A 7 23.56 -6.82 8.15
N ASP A 8 22.92 -5.70 8.48
CA ASP A 8 21.60 -5.68 9.14
C ASP A 8 20.46 -5.86 8.09
N ASN A 9 19.26 -6.27 8.54
CA ASN A 9 17.99 -6.56 7.78
C ASN A 9 17.88 -7.99 7.18
N GLU A 10 16.82 -8.81 7.33
CA GLU A 10 15.60 -8.72 8.16
C GLU A 10 14.48 -7.74 7.63
N LEU A 11 13.13 -7.84 7.73
CA LEU A 11 12.17 -8.51 8.65
C LEU A 11 10.72 -8.83 8.05
N VAL A 12 10.13 -10.07 8.11
CA VAL A 12 8.66 -10.45 7.84
C VAL A 12 7.98 -11.63 8.70
N VAL A 13 6.85 -11.45 9.44
CA VAL A 13 5.98 -12.44 10.19
C VAL A 13 4.47 -12.08 10.03
N VAL A 14 3.54 -13.01 10.32
CA VAL A 14 2.08 -12.95 10.04
C VAL A 14 1.24 -13.33 11.27
N PRO A 15 -0.03 -12.87 11.38
CA PRO A 15 -1.11 -13.79 11.78
C PRO A 15 -2.41 -13.63 10.95
N GLY A 16 -3.04 -14.75 10.54
CA GLY A 16 -4.40 -14.69 9.96
C GLY A 16 -4.90 -15.89 9.13
N GLY A 17 -5.59 -16.84 9.79
CA GLY A 17 -6.67 -17.63 9.16
C GLY A 17 -6.30 -18.97 8.48
N SER A 18 -6.98 -20.04 8.92
CA SER A 18 -6.83 -21.43 8.43
C SER A 18 -7.07 -21.63 6.93
N LEU A 19 -6.18 -22.37 6.26
CA LEU A 19 -6.37 -22.93 4.91
C LEU A 19 -7.08 -24.30 4.97
N ALA A 20 -8.36 -24.30 5.40
CA ALA A 20 -9.18 -25.50 5.49
C ALA A 20 -10.44 -25.43 4.60
N ALA A 21 -10.26 -25.25 3.29
CA ALA A 21 -11.34 -25.38 2.30
C ALA A 21 -10.79 -25.86 0.93
N PRO A 22 -11.21 -27.03 0.41
CA PRO A 22 -10.83 -27.46 -0.93
C PRO A 22 -11.49 -26.56 -1.98
N TYR A 23 -10.70 -26.01 -2.91
CA TYR A 23 -11.20 -25.13 -3.96
C TYR A 23 -11.91 -25.93 -5.07
N VAL A 24 -13.20 -26.25 -4.85
CA VAL A 24 -14.02 -27.05 -5.78
C VAL A 24 -14.14 -26.34 -7.14
N ALA A 25 -13.51 -26.91 -8.15
CA ALA A 25 -13.47 -26.37 -9.52
C ALA A 25 -14.81 -26.54 -10.25
N GLN A 26 -15.77 -25.62 -10.04
CA GLN A 26 -17.02 -25.61 -10.81
C GLN A 26 -16.81 -25.06 -12.23
N SER A 27 -16.49 -25.96 -13.16
CA SER A 27 -16.57 -25.71 -14.60
C SER A 27 -17.99 -25.34 -15.03
N LYS A 28 -18.17 -24.12 -15.56
CA LYS A 28 -19.33 -23.75 -16.39
C LYS A 28 -18.83 -23.11 -17.68
N LYS A 29 -18.96 -23.84 -18.80
CA LYS A 29 -18.55 -23.40 -20.15
C LYS A 29 -19.38 -22.20 -20.61
N ARG A 30 -18.93 -20.97 -20.31
CA ARG A 30 -19.26 -19.77 -21.10
C ARG A 30 -18.24 -19.62 -22.23
N LYS A 31 -18.68 -19.12 -23.40
CA LYS A 31 -17.78 -18.73 -24.49
C LYS A 31 -16.81 -17.66 -23.98
N ARG A 32 -15.52 -18.00 -23.82
CA ARG A 32 -14.48 -17.08 -23.32
C ARG A 32 -14.01 -16.18 -24.47
N THR A 33 -14.58 -14.99 -24.55
CA THR A 33 -14.09 -13.94 -25.45
C THR A 33 -12.84 -13.27 -24.86
N ALA A 34 -11.74 -13.31 -25.62
CA ALA A 34 -10.44 -12.68 -25.35
C ALA A 34 -9.64 -13.20 -24.14
N ILE A 35 -8.32 -13.13 -24.28
CA ILE A 35 -7.32 -13.57 -23.29
C ILE A 35 -7.03 -12.40 -22.34
N TYR A 36 -6.94 -12.66 -21.04
CA TYR A 36 -6.51 -11.68 -20.03
C TYR A 36 -4.98 -11.73 -19.85
N GLU A 37 -4.25 -11.39 -20.91
CA GLU A 37 -2.88 -10.90 -20.80
C GLU A 37 -2.94 -9.37 -20.58
N ASN A 38 -2.43 -8.91 -19.44
CA ASN A 38 -2.37 -7.48 -19.14
C ASN A 38 -1.44 -6.76 -20.12
N GLU A 39 -0.33 -7.42 -20.46
CA GLU A 39 0.67 -7.09 -21.46
C GLU A 39 1.08 -8.39 -22.17
N PRO A 40 1.29 -8.40 -23.50
CA PRO A 40 1.65 -9.62 -24.24
C PRO A 40 2.96 -10.23 -23.73
N GLY A 41 2.97 -11.55 -23.51
CA GLY A 41 4.15 -12.26 -23.03
C GLY A 41 4.46 -12.09 -21.54
N LEU A 42 3.62 -11.38 -20.76
CA LEU A 42 3.78 -11.27 -19.31
C LEU A 42 3.76 -12.65 -18.63
N HIS A 43 3.01 -13.61 -19.18
CA HIS A 43 3.03 -15.00 -18.72
C HIS A 43 4.35 -15.72 -19.00
N ALA A 44 5.02 -15.41 -20.11
CA ALA A 44 6.35 -15.94 -20.44
C ALA A 44 7.42 -15.32 -19.55
N PHE A 45 7.36 -14.00 -19.31
CA PHE A 45 8.21 -13.29 -18.36
C PHE A 45 8.06 -13.87 -16.95
N ALA A 46 6.83 -13.98 -16.43
CA ALA A 46 6.57 -14.55 -15.12
C ALA A 46 7.12 -15.98 -15.01
N ARG A 47 6.88 -16.84 -16.02
CA ARG A 47 7.41 -18.21 -16.07
C ARG A 47 8.94 -18.25 -16.04
N ALA A 48 9.61 -17.36 -16.78
CA ALA A 48 11.07 -17.23 -16.78
C ALA A 48 11.63 -16.72 -15.43
N CYS A 49 10.89 -15.86 -14.72
CA CYS A 49 11.27 -15.40 -13.39
C CYS A 49 11.07 -16.48 -12.32
N PHE A 50 9.91 -17.15 -12.26
CA PHE A 50 9.69 -18.27 -11.34
C PHE A 50 10.70 -19.41 -11.59
N GLY A 51 11.03 -19.71 -12.85
CA GLY A 51 12.07 -20.69 -13.22
C GLY A 51 13.52 -20.28 -12.89
N ARG A 52 13.74 -19.10 -12.30
CA ARG A 52 15.04 -18.63 -11.77
C ARG A 52 15.07 -18.52 -10.25
N LEU A 53 13.94 -18.73 -9.56
CA LEU A 53 13.92 -18.72 -8.10
C LEU A 53 14.56 -20.01 -7.55
N PRO A 54 15.32 -19.93 -6.44
CA PRO A 54 15.83 -21.12 -5.77
C PRO A 54 14.67 -21.91 -5.13
N ALA A 55 14.83 -23.24 -5.05
CA ALA A 55 13.85 -24.16 -4.46
C ALA A 55 13.63 -24.00 -2.94
N SER A 56 14.30 -23.03 -2.32
CA SER A 56 14.07 -22.55 -0.96
C SER A 56 14.36 -21.05 -0.96
N LEU A 57 13.36 -20.23 -0.67
CA LEU A 57 13.51 -18.77 -0.57
C LEU A 57 13.95 -18.38 0.84
N PRO A 58 14.82 -17.36 0.99
CA PRO A 58 15.23 -16.88 2.30
C PRO A 58 14.03 -16.39 3.10
N ARG A 59 13.88 -16.92 4.33
CA ARG A 59 12.97 -16.38 5.33
C ARG A 59 13.64 -15.24 6.06
N ILE A 60 12.83 -14.25 6.38
CA ILE A 60 13.24 -12.96 6.90
C ILE A 60 12.09 -12.60 7.86
N ALA A 61 12.32 -12.25 9.14
CA ALA A 61 11.30 -12.33 10.22
C ALA A 61 10.89 -10.96 10.81
N LEU A 62 9.59 -10.59 10.92
CA LEU A 62 9.13 -9.20 11.19
C LEU A 62 9.76 -8.71 12.50
N PRO A 63 9.89 -7.39 12.70
CA PRO A 63 10.05 -6.85 14.04
C PRO A 63 8.91 -7.45 14.88
N ALA A 64 9.24 -8.03 16.03
CA ALA A 64 8.27 -8.68 16.90
C ALA A 64 7.00 -7.80 17.00
N PRO A 65 5.79 -8.33 16.69
CA PRO A 65 4.60 -7.51 16.54
C PRO A 65 4.45 -6.57 17.73
N LEU A 66 4.51 -5.26 17.48
CA LEU A 66 4.77 -4.21 18.47
C LEU A 66 4.11 -4.51 19.82
N ASP A 67 4.92 -5.03 20.77
CA ASP A 67 4.41 -5.50 22.05
C ASP A 67 3.67 -4.35 22.75
N ALA A 68 2.36 -4.53 22.94
CA ALA A 68 1.44 -3.52 23.48
C ALA A 68 1.71 -3.13 24.95
N ARG A 69 2.87 -3.54 25.51
CA ARG A 69 3.30 -3.30 26.90
C ARG A 69 4.80 -3.01 27.04
N THR A 70 5.61 -3.05 25.97
CA THR A 70 7.08 -3.02 26.07
C THR A 70 7.70 -1.95 25.17
N ALA A 71 7.64 -0.70 25.64
CA ALA A 71 8.72 0.29 25.65
C ALA A 71 8.15 1.63 26.14
N ALA A 72 8.45 2.01 27.39
CA ALA A 72 8.31 3.39 27.80
C ALA A 72 9.50 4.18 27.21
N GLY A 73 9.21 5.24 26.47
CA GLY A 73 10.21 6.07 25.80
C GLY A 73 9.57 7.40 25.42
N GLU A 74 10.18 8.49 25.89
CA GLU A 74 9.57 9.82 25.85
C GLU A 74 9.41 10.36 24.43
N ALA A 75 8.22 10.89 24.12
CA ALA A 75 7.96 11.57 22.85
C ALA A 75 6.99 12.73 23.05
N VAL A 76 7.47 13.95 22.79
CA VAL A 76 6.64 15.16 22.74
C VAL A 76 5.80 15.14 21.47
N ALA A 77 4.47 15.14 21.62
CA ALA A 77 3.54 15.23 20.50
C ALA A 77 3.47 16.69 19.99
N VAL A 78 3.85 16.92 18.73
CA VAL A 78 3.84 18.27 18.13
C VAL A 78 2.78 18.33 17.03
N ALA A 79 1.60 18.84 17.38
CA ALA A 79 0.53 19.10 16.41
C ALA A 79 0.96 20.23 15.43
N VAL A 80 1.23 19.88 14.17
CA VAL A 80 1.47 20.87 13.11
C VAL A 80 0.13 21.43 12.62
N ALA A 81 -0.33 22.47 13.29
CA ALA A 81 -1.54 23.19 12.92
C ALA A 81 -1.34 24.01 11.62
N ARG A 82 -2.27 23.85 10.66
CA ARG A 82 -2.72 24.86 9.68
C ARG A 82 -3.84 24.30 8.79
N GLY A 83 -5.11 24.40 9.22
CA GLY A 83 -6.25 24.11 8.34
C GLY A 83 -7.52 23.50 8.94
N GLY A 84 -7.71 23.51 10.26
CA GLY A 84 -8.93 23.01 10.93
C GLY A 84 -8.93 23.39 12.42
N ASP A 85 -10.10 23.66 13.01
CA ASP A 85 -10.24 24.46 14.25
C ASP A 85 -9.91 23.73 15.57
N SER A 86 -9.23 22.57 15.54
CA SER A 86 -8.74 21.92 16.76
C SER A 86 -7.48 22.63 17.27
N ARG A 87 -7.65 23.49 18.28
CA ARG A 87 -6.56 24.31 18.87
C ARG A 87 -5.76 23.58 19.94
N ASP A 88 -6.31 22.50 20.47
CA ASP A 88 -5.70 21.72 21.53
C ASP A 88 -4.50 20.91 20.99
N PRO A 89 -3.34 20.93 21.67
CA PRO A 89 -2.25 20.01 21.39
C PRO A 89 -2.73 18.56 21.50
N LEU A 90 -2.10 17.66 20.74
CA LEU A 90 -2.21 16.23 21.01
C LEU A 90 -1.69 15.96 22.43
N ARG A 91 -2.43 15.14 23.17
CA ARG A 91 -2.07 14.76 24.53
C ARG A 91 -0.75 13.96 24.52
N PRO A 92 -0.05 13.82 25.66
CA PRO A 92 1.17 13.02 25.72
C PRO A 92 0.96 11.59 25.20
N VAL A 93 2.06 10.97 24.76
CA VAL A 93 2.12 9.52 24.58
C VAL A 93 1.67 8.85 25.89
N HIS A 94 1.00 7.70 25.77
CA HIS A 94 0.31 6.91 26.82
C HIS A 94 -1.19 7.21 27.08
N GLU A 95 -1.83 8.15 26.38
CA GLU A 95 -3.31 8.25 26.36
C GLU A 95 -3.95 7.54 25.15
N THR A 96 -5.14 6.99 25.37
CA THR A 96 -6.03 6.43 24.33
C THR A 96 -6.84 7.55 23.68
N TYR A 97 -6.88 7.58 22.36
CA TYR A 97 -7.66 8.54 21.58
C TYR A 97 -8.98 7.92 21.10
N THR A 98 -10.06 8.71 21.14
CA THR A 98 -11.26 8.41 20.34
C THR A 98 -10.95 8.55 18.85
N LEU A 99 -11.80 7.98 17.98
CA LEU A 99 -11.63 8.11 16.53
C LEU A 99 -11.74 9.58 16.07
N ASP A 100 -12.66 10.34 16.65
CA ASP A 100 -12.91 11.75 16.30
C ASP A 100 -11.78 12.71 16.76
N GLU A 101 -10.96 12.30 17.73
CA GLU A 101 -9.77 13.04 18.14
C GLU A 101 -8.58 12.88 17.18
N VAL A 102 -8.57 11.84 16.34
CA VAL A 102 -7.48 11.59 15.36
C VAL A 102 -7.88 11.86 13.91
N VAL A 103 -9.18 11.79 13.58
CA VAL A 103 -9.67 12.07 12.22
C VAL A 103 -9.38 13.52 11.82
N ASP A 104 -8.98 13.69 10.56
CA ASP A 104 -8.53 14.93 9.92
C ASP A 104 -7.27 15.57 10.50
N ARG A 105 -6.63 14.98 11.53
CA ARG A 105 -5.42 15.53 12.16
C ARG A 105 -4.16 14.84 11.65
N VAL A 106 -3.10 15.62 11.47
CA VAL A 106 -1.77 15.11 11.15
C VAL A 106 -1.05 14.80 12.47
N LEU A 107 -0.99 13.53 12.82
CA LEU A 107 -0.25 13.05 14.00
C LEU A 107 1.22 12.85 13.60
N GLN A 108 2.16 13.35 14.41
CA GLN A 108 3.60 13.17 14.19
C GLN A 108 4.38 13.21 15.51
N GLY A 109 5.54 12.55 15.58
CA GLY A 109 6.39 12.57 16.76
C GLY A 109 7.75 11.87 16.58
N PRO A 110 8.67 11.99 17.56
CA PRO A 110 9.98 11.34 17.51
C PRO A 110 9.94 9.83 17.76
N SER A 111 8.85 9.29 18.32
CA SER A 111 8.44 7.87 18.29
C SER A 111 7.05 7.76 18.92
N ALA A 112 5.99 8.11 18.19
CA ALA A 112 4.65 8.15 18.76
C ALA A 112 4.04 6.73 18.80
N ARG A 113 3.94 6.13 19.98
CA ARG A 113 3.03 5.01 20.27
C ARG A 113 1.74 5.58 20.89
N PHE A 114 0.58 5.17 20.41
CA PHE A 114 -0.72 5.63 20.90
C PHE A 114 -1.80 4.60 20.59
N ASP A 115 -2.81 4.50 21.44
CA ASP A 115 -3.99 3.66 21.18
C ASP A 115 -5.10 4.50 20.56
N VAL A 116 -5.84 3.94 19.60
CA VAL A 116 -7.11 4.52 19.12
C VAL A 116 -8.21 3.51 19.36
N GLU A 117 -9.30 3.89 20.05
CA GLU A 117 -10.32 2.95 20.53
C GLU A 117 -10.87 2.00 19.44
N ALA A 118 -11.04 2.50 18.22
CA ALA A 118 -11.59 1.76 17.08
C ALA A 118 -10.54 0.98 16.25
N VAL A 119 -9.24 1.10 16.56
CA VAL A 119 -8.12 0.56 15.76
C VAL A 119 -7.14 -0.28 16.59
N GLY A 120 -7.02 0.02 17.89
CA GLY A 120 -6.01 -0.54 18.78
C GLY A 120 -4.68 0.22 18.73
N ALA A 121 -3.62 -0.46 19.16
CA ALA A 121 -2.28 0.10 19.29
C ALA A 121 -1.68 0.51 17.93
N CYS A 122 -1.33 1.79 17.83
CA CYS A 122 -0.68 2.41 16.67
C CYS A 122 0.74 2.85 17.03
N ALA A 123 1.64 2.84 16.05
CA ALA A 123 3.00 3.36 16.20
C ALA A 123 3.47 4.11 14.95
N LEU A 124 4.21 5.20 15.15
CA LEU A 124 4.92 5.93 14.11
C LEU A 124 6.44 5.82 14.34
N PRO A 125 7.23 5.58 13.28
CA PRO A 125 8.69 5.63 13.37
C PRO A 125 9.18 7.08 13.64
N PRO A 126 10.43 7.27 14.08
CA PRO A 126 11.02 8.59 14.29
C PRO A 126 10.87 9.53 13.09
N GLY A 127 10.30 10.72 13.32
CA GLY A 127 10.04 11.71 12.27
C GLY A 127 8.88 11.36 11.34
N GLY A 128 8.22 10.22 11.55
CA GLY A 128 7.03 9.80 10.82
C GLY A 128 5.80 10.62 11.17
N ALA A 129 4.82 10.58 10.27
CA ALA A 129 3.52 11.20 10.44
C ALA A 129 2.41 10.32 9.84
N THR A 130 1.19 10.44 10.35
CA THR A 130 -0.02 9.84 9.75
C THR A 130 -1.17 10.84 9.70
N LEU A 131 -2.13 10.58 8.80
CA LEU A 131 -3.36 11.35 8.62
C LEU A 131 -4.49 10.37 8.31
N LEU A 132 -5.46 10.24 9.22
CA LEU A 132 -6.71 9.51 8.94
C LEU A 132 -7.77 10.52 8.49
N ALA A 133 -8.03 10.61 7.19
CA ALA A 133 -8.99 11.57 6.63
C ALA A 133 -9.57 11.07 5.31
N ASP A 134 -10.74 11.59 4.92
CA ASP A 134 -11.24 11.40 3.56
C ASP A 134 -10.25 11.98 2.54
N VAL A 135 -9.93 11.19 1.51
CA VAL A 135 -8.85 11.50 0.56
C VAL A 135 -9.11 12.78 -0.26
N SER A 136 -10.37 13.23 -0.38
CA SER A 136 -10.68 14.51 -1.03
C SER A 136 -10.33 15.73 -0.17
N ARG A 137 -10.09 15.55 1.14
CA ARG A 137 -9.70 16.61 2.09
C ARG A 137 -8.18 16.70 2.31
N TRP A 138 -7.42 15.65 1.95
CA TRP A 138 -5.95 15.60 2.13
C TRP A 138 -5.21 16.82 1.56
N ALA A 139 -5.68 17.37 0.43
CA ALA A 139 -5.08 18.56 -0.18
C ALA A 139 -5.10 19.81 0.73
N ALA A 140 -6.10 19.94 1.61
CA ALA A 140 -6.22 21.00 2.59
C ALA A 140 -5.46 20.70 3.89
N LEU A 141 -5.50 19.43 4.34
CA LEU A 141 -4.98 18.99 5.65
C LEU A 141 -3.46 18.72 5.66
N LEU A 142 -2.90 18.24 4.55
CA LEU A 142 -1.46 17.91 4.49
C LEU A 142 -0.58 19.17 4.52
N PRO A 143 0.54 19.17 5.27
CA PRO A 143 1.45 20.31 5.33
C PRO A 143 1.98 20.74 3.96
N ARG A 144 2.17 22.05 3.76
CA ARG A 144 2.77 22.62 2.54
C ARG A 144 4.31 22.65 2.56
N THR A 145 4.94 22.19 3.64
CA THR A 145 6.39 22.24 3.91
C THR A 145 7.05 20.86 3.98
N ARG A 146 6.33 19.80 3.61
CA ARG A 146 6.86 18.43 3.52
C ARG A 146 6.98 18.04 2.05
N GLU A 147 8.19 17.76 1.63
CA GLU A 147 8.54 17.21 0.32
C GLU A 147 8.96 15.74 0.48
N TYR A 148 8.64 14.90 -0.51
CA TYR A 148 8.80 13.46 -0.51
C TYR A 148 9.50 13.01 -1.79
N THR A 149 10.63 12.31 -1.66
CA THR A 149 11.39 11.72 -2.79
C THR A 149 10.82 10.38 -3.28
N CYS A 150 9.89 9.79 -2.51
CA CYS A 150 9.15 8.60 -2.89
C CYS A 150 7.70 8.71 -2.39
N ILE A 151 6.73 8.44 -3.25
CA ILE A 151 5.29 8.44 -2.93
C ILE A 151 4.69 7.13 -3.44
N VAL A 152 4.17 6.32 -2.52
CA VAL A 152 3.51 5.04 -2.83
C VAL A 152 2.03 5.11 -2.49
N ALA A 153 1.17 4.58 -3.35
CA ALA A 153 -0.27 4.44 -3.07
C ALA A 153 -0.79 3.05 -3.44
N ASP A 154 -1.70 2.51 -2.62
CA ASP A 154 -2.55 1.35 -2.93
C ASP A 154 -4.04 1.75 -2.80
N PRO A 155 -4.65 2.25 -3.88
CA PRO A 155 -6.06 2.66 -3.87
C PRO A 155 -7.05 1.49 -3.72
N PRO A 156 -8.23 1.70 -3.12
CA PRO A 156 -9.28 0.70 -3.00
C PRO A 156 -9.97 0.40 -4.35
N TRP A 157 -9.31 -0.39 -5.20
CA TRP A 157 -9.78 -0.70 -6.56
C TRP A 157 -11.06 -1.56 -6.56
N PRO A 158 -12.14 -1.14 -7.27
CA PRO A 158 -13.39 -1.89 -7.27
C PRO A 158 -13.23 -3.34 -7.73
N SER A 159 -13.76 -4.27 -6.93
CA SER A 159 -13.68 -5.70 -7.20
C SER A 159 -14.96 -6.42 -6.76
N ARG A 160 -15.26 -7.56 -7.40
CA ARG A 160 -16.35 -8.47 -6.97
C ARG A 160 -16.20 -8.98 -5.52
N SER A 161 -15.03 -8.82 -4.91
CA SER A 161 -14.80 -9.19 -3.50
C SER A 161 -15.11 -8.03 -2.56
N ALA A 162 -14.70 -6.81 -2.90
CA ALA A 162 -15.05 -5.61 -2.14
C ALA A 162 -16.56 -5.31 -2.20
N ALA A 163 -17.17 -5.38 -3.39
CA ALA A 163 -18.59 -5.12 -3.60
C ALA A 163 -19.49 -6.06 -2.77
N ARG A 164 -19.17 -7.36 -2.71
CA ARG A 164 -19.90 -8.34 -1.90
C ARG A 164 -19.68 -8.20 -0.39
N ARG A 165 -18.68 -7.45 0.05
CA ARG A 165 -18.41 -7.17 1.47
C ARG A 165 -18.87 -5.79 1.91
N GLY A 166 -19.33 -4.92 1.00
CA GLY A 166 -19.65 -3.52 1.31
C GLY A 166 -18.44 -2.72 1.83
N ALA A 167 -17.21 -3.17 1.58
CA ALA A 167 -16.01 -2.71 2.29
C ALA A 167 -15.60 -1.25 1.99
N TYR A 168 -16.08 -0.71 0.87
CA TYR A 168 -15.96 0.68 0.43
C TYR A 168 -16.90 0.88 -0.78
N ASP A 169 -17.09 2.12 -1.22
CA ASP A 169 -17.84 2.37 -2.45
C ASP A 169 -17.14 1.73 -3.66
N THR A 170 -17.84 0.78 -4.28
CA THR A 170 -17.39 0.06 -5.49
C THR A 170 -18.17 0.47 -6.72
N ALA A 171 -18.97 1.53 -6.64
CA ALA A 171 -19.62 2.15 -7.78
C ALA A 171 -18.61 2.53 -8.86
N ARG A 172 -19.07 2.46 -10.11
CA ARG A 172 -18.24 2.70 -11.27
C ARG A 172 -17.66 4.12 -11.22
N ASP A 173 -16.35 4.20 -11.34
CA ASP A 173 -15.55 5.43 -11.44
C ASP A 173 -15.52 6.31 -10.16
N ALA A 174 -16.14 5.90 -9.05
CA ALA A 174 -16.14 6.61 -7.75
C ALA A 174 -14.72 6.94 -7.23
N TRP A 175 -13.79 6.00 -7.39
CA TRP A 175 -12.37 6.11 -7.06
C TRP A 175 -11.59 7.13 -7.91
N ARG A 176 -12.05 7.47 -9.13
CA ARG A 176 -11.27 8.30 -10.06
C ARG A 176 -11.23 9.77 -9.68
N ALA A 177 -12.31 10.31 -9.12
CA ALA A 177 -12.38 11.72 -8.74
C ALA A 177 -11.55 12.04 -7.48
N PRO A 178 -11.61 11.22 -6.40
CA PRO A 178 -10.79 11.44 -5.20
C PRO A 178 -9.28 11.27 -5.48
N LEU A 179 -8.86 10.24 -6.24
CA LEU A 179 -7.43 10.08 -6.59
C LEU A 179 -6.86 11.26 -7.37
N ARG A 180 -7.63 11.89 -8.26
CA ARG A 180 -7.20 13.10 -8.99
C ARG A 180 -7.17 14.36 -8.13
N LYS A 181 -7.74 14.34 -6.92
CA LYS A 181 -7.62 15.41 -5.92
C LYS A 181 -6.38 15.26 -5.02
N LEU A 182 -5.71 14.11 -5.03
CA LEU A 182 -4.46 13.94 -4.27
C LEU A 182 -3.40 14.93 -4.76
N PRO A 183 -2.76 15.71 -3.87
CA PRO A 183 -1.87 16.81 -4.25
C PRO A 183 -0.45 16.30 -4.58
N VAL A 184 -0.30 15.18 -5.30
CA VAL A 184 0.98 14.46 -5.46
C VAL A 184 2.09 15.36 -6.01
N GLY A 185 1.82 16.16 -7.06
CA GLY A 185 2.78 17.13 -7.59
C GLY A 185 3.15 18.31 -6.65
N ARG A 186 2.46 18.45 -5.50
CA ARG A 186 2.78 19.39 -4.41
C ARG A 186 3.47 18.71 -3.21
N LEU A 187 3.56 17.38 -3.24
CA LEU A 187 4.22 16.55 -2.23
C LEU A 187 5.54 15.98 -2.78
N ALA A 188 5.64 15.76 -4.08
CA ALA A 188 6.88 15.37 -4.74
C ALA A 188 7.98 16.40 -4.48
N ALA A 189 9.18 15.92 -4.14
CA ALA A 189 10.32 16.78 -3.90
C ALA A 189 10.75 17.55 -5.16
N SER A 190 11.17 18.79 -4.94
CA SER A 190 11.65 19.73 -5.97
C SER A 190 12.93 19.24 -6.68
N SER A 191 13.71 18.37 -6.04
CA SER A 191 14.84 17.64 -6.62
C SER A 191 14.45 16.41 -7.45
N GLY A 192 13.16 16.06 -7.49
CA GLY A 192 12.63 14.86 -8.13
C GLY A 192 12.12 13.83 -7.12
N ALA A 193 11.10 13.07 -7.53
CA ALA A 193 10.50 12.00 -6.72
C ALA A 193 10.06 10.82 -7.60
N VAL A 194 10.09 9.62 -7.04
CA VAL A 194 9.45 8.43 -7.63
C VAL A 194 8.01 8.34 -7.15
N VAL A 195 7.07 8.12 -8.08
CA VAL A 195 5.66 7.89 -7.75
C VAL A 195 5.24 6.50 -8.21
N ALA A 196 4.83 5.66 -7.26
CA ALA A 196 4.47 4.27 -7.49
C ALA A 196 3.03 3.98 -7.03
N VAL A 197 2.22 3.39 -7.91
CA VAL A 197 0.81 3.09 -7.64
C VAL A 197 0.53 1.61 -7.91
N TRP A 198 0.19 0.86 -6.86
CA TRP A 198 -0.28 -0.51 -6.99
C TRP A 198 -1.58 -0.52 -7.78
N VAL A 199 -1.72 -1.43 -8.75
CA VAL A 199 -2.95 -1.60 -9.52
C VAL A 199 -3.34 -3.08 -9.58
N THR A 200 -4.62 -3.35 -9.82
CA THR A 200 -5.07 -4.72 -10.06
C THR A 200 -4.62 -5.23 -11.44
N ASN A 201 -4.83 -6.51 -11.71
CA ASN A 201 -4.67 -7.10 -13.04
C ASN A 201 -5.71 -6.59 -14.08
N ASP A 202 -6.61 -5.65 -13.76
CA ASP A 202 -7.40 -4.95 -14.79
C ASP A 202 -6.53 -3.93 -15.54
N ARG A 203 -6.19 -4.25 -16.80
CA ARG A 203 -5.46 -3.37 -17.71
C ARG A 203 -6.07 -1.96 -17.78
N LYS A 204 -7.39 -1.79 -17.65
CA LYS A 204 -8.06 -0.47 -17.68
C LYS A 204 -7.75 0.40 -16.47
N VAL A 205 -7.38 -0.20 -15.34
CA VAL A 205 -6.90 0.52 -14.15
C VAL A 205 -5.45 0.94 -14.39
N ALA A 206 -4.58 0.01 -14.80
CA ALA A 206 -3.18 0.29 -15.11
C ALA A 206 -3.01 1.37 -16.19
N ASP A 207 -3.73 1.23 -17.32
CA ASP A 207 -3.74 2.21 -18.41
C ASP A 207 -4.22 3.58 -17.94
N TRP A 208 -5.25 3.66 -17.10
CA TRP A 208 -5.73 4.94 -16.57
C TRP A 208 -4.74 5.58 -15.59
N VAL A 209 -4.05 4.80 -14.76
CA VAL A 209 -3.01 5.32 -13.88
C VAL A 209 -1.86 5.92 -14.70
N ALA A 210 -1.27 5.13 -15.62
CA ALA A 210 -0.13 5.56 -16.43
C ALA A 210 -0.49 6.71 -17.41
N LYS A 211 -1.67 6.68 -18.04
CA LYS A 211 -2.04 7.60 -19.14
C LYS A 211 -2.92 8.76 -18.70
N THR A 212 -3.51 8.75 -17.50
CA THR A 212 -4.42 9.80 -17.02
C THR A 212 -4.10 10.30 -15.61
N LEU A 213 -3.94 9.43 -14.61
CA LEU A 213 -3.68 9.86 -13.23
C LEU A 213 -2.31 10.53 -13.11
N PHE A 214 -1.26 9.90 -13.64
CA PHE A 214 0.09 10.44 -13.61
C PHE A 214 0.17 11.81 -14.29
N ARG A 215 -0.47 11.98 -15.46
CA ARG A 215 -0.57 13.28 -16.14
C ARG A 215 -1.26 14.35 -15.29
N ALA A 216 -2.31 13.99 -14.54
CA ALA A 216 -3.00 14.90 -13.62
C ALA A 216 -2.17 15.25 -12.36
N TRP A 217 -1.15 14.45 -12.04
CA TRP A 217 -0.21 14.68 -10.94
C TRP A 217 1.12 15.33 -11.37
N GLY A 218 1.36 15.54 -12.68
CA GLY A 218 2.65 16.00 -13.21
C GLY A 218 3.72 14.90 -13.36
N VAL A 219 3.34 13.63 -13.16
CA VAL A 219 4.19 12.43 -13.15
C VAL A 219 4.35 11.86 -14.57
N ARG A 220 5.52 11.31 -14.89
CA ARG A 220 5.83 10.71 -16.20
C ARG A 220 6.13 9.23 -16.04
N HIS A 221 5.17 8.37 -16.40
CA HIS A 221 5.33 6.90 -16.41
C HIS A 221 6.69 6.48 -17.00
N VAL A 222 7.47 5.73 -16.21
CA VAL A 222 8.77 5.17 -16.61
C VAL A 222 8.72 3.66 -16.81
N GLY A 223 7.78 2.96 -16.18
CA GLY A 223 7.64 1.52 -16.32
C GLY A 223 6.60 0.92 -15.38
N THR A 224 6.41 -0.39 -15.47
CA THR A 224 5.54 -1.16 -14.56
C THR A 224 6.36 -2.30 -13.98
N TRP A 225 6.41 -2.37 -12.66
CA TRP A 225 7.01 -3.49 -11.93
C TRP A 225 5.93 -4.53 -11.62
N TYR A 226 6.34 -5.77 -11.33
CA TYR A 226 5.41 -6.86 -11.02
C TYR A 226 5.86 -7.61 -9.77
N TRP A 227 5.07 -7.54 -8.71
CA TRP A 227 5.29 -8.37 -7.52
C TRP A 227 4.81 -9.79 -7.81
N LEU A 228 5.76 -10.68 -8.07
CA LEU A 228 5.50 -12.11 -8.24
C LEU A 228 5.23 -12.76 -6.87
N LYS A 229 4.18 -13.59 -6.81
CA LYS A 229 3.73 -14.24 -5.58
C LYS A 229 4.08 -15.73 -5.62
N CYS A 230 5.09 -16.10 -4.82
CA CYS A 230 5.61 -17.45 -4.66
C CYS A 230 5.27 -18.04 -3.27
N ALA A 231 5.24 -19.37 -3.18
CA ALA A 231 5.34 -20.10 -1.94
C ALA A 231 6.81 -20.23 -1.50
N SER A 232 7.08 -20.80 -0.32
CA SER A 232 8.44 -20.88 0.26
C SER A 232 9.43 -21.73 -0.54
N ASP A 233 8.94 -22.59 -1.44
CA ASP A 233 9.71 -23.42 -2.36
C ASP A 233 10.01 -22.73 -3.71
N GLY A 234 9.68 -21.45 -3.85
CA GLY A 234 9.81 -20.69 -5.09
C GLY A 234 8.68 -20.93 -6.12
N SER A 235 7.79 -21.89 -5.89
CA SER A 235 6.66 -22.16 -6.81
C SER A 235 5.62 -21.03 -6.79
N PRO A 236 4.90 -20.75 -7.89
CA PRO A 236 3.89 -19.69 -7.91
C PRO A 236 2.64 -20.07 -7.11
N VAL A 237 2.11 -19.15 -6.29
CA VAL A 237 0.94 -19.42 -5.40
C VAL A 237 -0.38 -19.71 -6.15
N LEU A 238 -0.39 -19.54 -7.47
CA LEU A 238 -1.48 -19.88 -8.37
C LEU A 238 -0.87 -20.37 -9.70
N PRO A 239 -1.55 -21.26 -10.45
CA PRO A 239 -1.08 -21.69 -11.77
C PRO A 239 -0.84 -20.53 -12.73
N LEU A 240 0.22 -20.64 -13.55
CA LEU A 240 0.57 -19.70 -14.62
C LEU A 240 -0.33 -19.90 -15.86
N ASP A 241 -1.64 -19.68 -15.67
CA ASP A 241 -2.70 -19.80 -16.68
C ASP A 241 -3.05 -18.42 -17.29
N GLU A 242 -2.97 -18.32 -18.61
CA GLU A 242 -3.38 -17.15 -19.40
C GLU A 242 -4.88 -16.86 -19.30
N HIS A 243 -5.70 -17.90 -19.13
CA HIS A 243 -7.15 -17.78 -19.03
C HIS A 243 -7.67 -17.56 -17.59
N ALA A 244 -6.84 -17.70 -16.56
CA ALA A 244 -7.27 -17.55 -15.16
C ALA A 244 -7.65 -16.11 -14.80
N GLU A 245 -8.73 -15.92 -14.03
CA GLU A 245 -9.16 -14.60 -13.52
C GLU A 245 -8.24 -14.03 -12.44
N ARG A 246 -7.44 -14.88 -11.79
CA ARG A 246 -6.44 -14.52 -10.78
C ARG A 246 -5.06 -14.89 -11.34
N LYS A 247 -4.07 -14.01 -11.18
CA LYS A 247 -2.67 -14.26 -11.55
C LYS A 247 -1.81 -14.35 -10.27
N PRO A 248 -0.70 -15.10 -10.25
CA PRO A 248 0.27 -15.09 -9.14
C PRO A 248 1.18 -13.84 -9.18
N TRP A 249 0.62 -12.67 -9.49
CA TRP A 249 1.34 -11.39 -9.43
C TRP A 249 0.38 -10.19 -9.33
N GLU A 250 0.90 -9.07 -8.85
CA GLU A 250 0.23 -7.76 -8.90
C GLU A 250 1.17 -6.69 -9.50
N PRO A 251 0.68 -5.87 -10.45
CA PRO A 251 1.45 -4.78 -11.05
C PRO A 251 1.54 -3.53 -10.17
N LEU A 252 2.68 -2.86 -10.26
CA LEU A 252 3.01 -1.57 -9.64
C LEU A 252 3.41 -0.60 -10.75
N VAL A 253 2.59 0.42 -11.02
CA VAL A 253 2.87 1.43 -12.07
C VAL A 253 3.79 2.49 -11.50
N VAL A 254 4.92 2.79 -12.16
CA VAL A 254 5.99 3.67 -11.66
C VAL A 254 6.23 4.83 -12.62
N GLY A 255 6.45 6.05 -12.10
CA GLY A 255 6.73 7.28 -12.84
C GLY A 255 7.42 8.35 -12.00
#